data_AF-A0A8X6H4V7-F1
#
_entry.id   AF-A0A8X6H4V7-F1
#
_cell.length_a   1.000
_cell.length_b   1.000
_cell.length_c   1.000
_cell.angle_alpha   90.00
_cell.angle_beta   90.00
_cell.angle_gamma   90.00
#
_symmetry.space_group_name_H-M   'P 1'
#
loop_
_entity.id
_entity.type
_entity.pdbx_description
1 polymer ?
#
loop_
_entity_poly.entity_id
_entity_poly.type
_entity_poly.pdbx_seq_one_letter_code
_entity_poly.pdbx_strand_id
1 'polypeptide(L)'
;MIGSIFAGTDESPGEIIMYKGRAYKGYRGMGSISAMKRGSASRYFQDKDSKLKLVPQGVEGRVPFKGPASGVIHQLIGGLQAAMGYTGNRNIEEDEKKL
;
A
#
# COMPACT_ATOMS: atom_id res chain seq x y z
N MET A 1 -2.37 -8.89 -1.14
CA MET A 1 -2.69 -7.67 -0.37
C MET A 1 -1.90 -6.49 -0.94
N ILE A 2 -2.49 -5.30 -1.06
CA ILE A 2 -1.85 -4.14 -1.74
C ILE A 2 -1.91 -2.90 -0.83
N GLY A 3 -0.78 -2.22 -0.65
CA GLY A 3 -0.68 -0.99 0.17
C GLY A 3 -0.46 0.27 -0.67
N SER A 4 0.68 0.35 -1.36
CA SER A 4 1.13 1.55 -2.09
C SER A 4 0.15 2.03 -3.17
N ILE A 5 -0.59 1.12 -3.81
CA ILE A 5 -1.54 1.47 -4.87
C ILE A 5 -2.71 2.27 -4.31
N PHE A 6 -3.23 1.89 -3.13
CA PHE A 6 -4.35 2.55 -2.46
C PHE A 6 -3.92 3.75 -1.60
N ALA A 7 -2.65 3.84 -1.22
CA ALA A 7 -2.16 4.94 -0.37
C ALA A 7 -2.29 6.35 -0.99
N GLY A 8 -2.57 6.45 -2.29
CA GLY A 8 -2.79 7.71 -3.00
C GLY A 8 -4.25 8.07 -3.20
N THR A 9 -5.21 7.27 -2.72
CA THR A 9 -6.65 7.48 -3.00
C THR A 9 -7.31 8.41 -2.00
N ASP A 10 -8.48 8.95 -2.32
CA ASP A 10 -9.24 9.84 -1.45
C ASP A 10 -9.52 9.25 -0.07
N GLU A 11 -9.87 7.97 -0.02
CA GLU A 11 -10.26 7.22 1.17
C GLU A 11 -9.07 6.82 2.06
N SER A 12 -7.85 6.91 1.53
CA SER A 12 -6.65 6.61 2.31
C SER A 12 -6.36 7.72 3.34
N PRO A 13 -5.88 7.38 4.55
CA PRO A 13 -5.65 8.37 5.60
C PRO A 13 -4.52 9.35 5.24
N GLY A 14 -4.59 10.56 5.80
CA GLY A 14 -3.59 11.61 5.61
C GLY A 14 -4.02 12.68 4.61
N GLU A 15 -3.28 13.79 4.61
CA GLU A 15 -3.60 14.97 3.81
C GLU A 15 -2.94 14.93 2.43
N ILE A 16 -3.54 15.67 1.48
CA ILE A 16 -2.97 15.88 0.15
C ILE A 16 -1.88 16.95 0.25
N ILE A 17 -0.67 16.60 -0.20
CA ILE A 17 0.52 17.44 -0.17
C ILE A 17 0.82 17.89 -1.60
N MET A 18 0.92 19.21 -1.81
CA MET A 18 1.40 19.76 -3.08
C MET A 18 2.92 19.82 -3.09
N TYR A 19 3.54 19.20 -4.10
CA TYR A 19 4.99 19.22 -4.28
C TYR A 19 5.35 19.34 -5.76
N LYS A 20 6.14 20.36 -6.12
CA LYS A 20 6.54 20.63 -7.52
C LYS A 20 5.36 20.62 -8.50
N GLY A 21 4.25 21.24 -8.11
CA GLY A 21 3.04 21.34 -8.95
C GLY A 21 2.22 20.06 -9.11
N ARG A 22 2.53 19.00 -8.35
CA ARG A 22 1.76 17.75 -8.34
C ARG A 22 1.24 17.44 -6.95
N ALA A 23 0.08 16.79 -6.88
CA ALA A 23 -0.55 16.33 -5.65
C ALA A 23 -0.02 14.95 -5.25
N TYR A 24 0.27 14.77 -3.96
CA TYR A 24 0.77 13.53 -3.37
C TYR A 24 0.06 13.23 -2.05
N LYS A 25 0.12 11.97 -1.60
CA LYS A 25 -0.20 11.58 -0.22
C LYS A 25 1.02 10.94 0.45
N GLY A 26 1.11 11.11 1.78
CA GLY A 26 2.15 10.47 2.58
C GLY A 26 1.94 8.95 2.65
N TYR A 27 3.01 8.19 2.45
CA TYR A 27 2.98 6.73 2.60
C TYR A 27 4.22 6.27 3.36
N ARG A 28 4.03 5.41 4.35
CA ARG A 28 5.13 4.88 5.17
C ARG A 28 4.95 3.40 5.42
N GLY A 29 6.07 2.67 5.42
CA GLY A 29 6.09 1.29 5.89
C GLY A 29 5.85 1.22 7.40
N MET A 30 5.21 0.16 7.89
CA MET A 30 5.00 -0.03 9.33
C MET A 30 6.32 -0.17 10.11
N GLY A 31 7.43 -0.52 9.45
CA GLY A 31 8.77 -0.58 10.03
C GLY A 31 9.55 0.73 9.95
N SER A 32 8.91 1.83 9.51
CA SER A 32 9.51 3.16 9.55
C SER A 32 9.57 3.69 10.98
N ILE A 33 10.50 4.61 11.24
CA ILE A 33 10.68 5.20 12.57
C ILE A 33 9.38 5.87 13.06
N SER A 34 8.70 6.65 12.22
CA SER A 34 7.48 7.34 12.65
C SER A 34 6.31 6.38 12.91
N ALA A 35 6.24 5.24 12.22
CA ALA A 35 5.26 4.21 12.49
C ALA A 35 5.59 3.45 13.78
N MET A 36 6.85 3.05 13.96
CA MET A 36 7.29 2.27 15.13
C MET A 36 7.12 3.05 16.42
N LYS A 37 7.42 4.36 16.40
CA LYS A 37 7.12 5.29 17.51
C LYS A 37 5.63 5.39 17.86
N ARG A 38 4.73 5.02 16.95
CA ARG A 38 3.28 4.98 17.15
C ARG A 38 2.76 3.57 17.44
N GLY A 39 3.62 2.65 17.88
CA GLY A 39 3.23 1.33 18.38
C GLY A 39 3.37 0.18 17.40
N SER A 40 3.89 0.40 16.18
CA SER A 40 4.19 -0.73 15.28
C SER A 40 5.50 -1.44 15.58
N ALA A 41 6.30 -0.95 16.54
CA ALA A 41 7.57 -1.56 16.96
C ALA A 41 7.40 -3.02 17.41
N SER A 42 6.27 -3.35 18.05
CA SER A 42 5.93 -4.73 18.47
C SER A 42 5.97 -5.73 17.31
N ARG A 43 5.53 -5.32 16.12
CA ARG A 43 5.57 -6.15 14.90
C ARG A 43 7.00 -6.50 14.46
N TYR A 44 7.97 -5.72 14.88
CA TYR A 44 9.39 -5.87 14.54
C TYR A 44 10.22 -6.33 15.74
N PHE A 45 9.57 -6.79 16.81
CA PHE A 45 10.22 -7.24 18.05
C PHE A 45 11.07 -6.16 18.73
N GLN A 46 10.72 -4.88 18.53
CA GLN A 46 11.43 -3.71 19.06
C GLN A 46 10.67 -3.01 20.21
N ASP A 47 9.71 -3.70 20.83
CA ASP A 47 8.86 -3.16 21.91
C ASP A 47 9.53 -3.20 23.29
N LYS A 48 10.48 -4.11 23.49
CA LYS A 48 11.02 -4.45 24.84
C LYS A 48 12.10 -3.50 25.34
N ASP A 49 12.69 -2.67 24.47
CA ASP A 49 13.77 -1.76 24.84
C ASP A 49 13.43 -0.32 24.46
N SER A 50 12.61 0.34 25.29
CA SER A 50 12.30 1.77 25.16
C SER A 50 13.54 2.69 25.24
N LYS A 51 14.70 2.16 25.65
CA LYS A 51 15.99 2.85 25.72
C LYS A 51 16.95 2.54 24.56
N LEU A 52 16.67 1.53 23.72
CA LEU A 52 17.51 1.22 22.56
C LEU A 52 17.06 2.01 21.32
N LYS A 53 18.04 2.40 20.51
CA LYS A 53 17.80 3.07 19.23
C LYS A 53 17.05 2.12 18.30
N LEU A 54 15.85 2.52 17.86
CA LEU A 54 15.06 1.76 16.89
C LEU A 54 15.85 1.53 15.59
N VAL A 55 15.81 0.29 15.09
CA VAL A 55 16.38 -0.12 13.80
C VAL A 55 15.25 -0.15 12.75
N PRO A 56 15.14 0.86 11.87
CA PRO A 56 14.07 0.89 10.89
C PRO A 56 14.25 -0.17 9.81
N GLN A 57 13.17 -0.90 9.51
CA GLN A 57 13.06 -1.84 8.39
C GLN A 57 12.11 -1.31 7.29
N GLY A 58 11.63 -0.07 7.45
CA GLY A 58 10.73 0.58 6.51
C GLY A 58 11.13 2.02 6.23
N VAL A 59 10.73 2.50 5.06
CA VAL A 59 10.97 3.87 4.62
C VAL A 59 9.68 4.69 4.64
N GLU A 60 9.86 6.01 4.63
CA GLU A 60 8.79 6.99 4.53
C GLU A 60 8.92 7.69 3.19
N GLY A 61 7.80 7.95 2.55
CA GLY A 61 7.78 8.53 1.22
C GLY A 61 6.44 9.16 0.89
N ARG A 62 6.29 9.47 -0.39
CA ARG A 62 5.08 10.09 -0.93
C ARG A 62 4.67 9.30 -2.16
N VAL A 63 3.38 9.08 -2.33
CA VAL A 63 2.81 8.48 -3.54
C VAL A 63 1.98 9.52 -4.28
N PRO A 64 1.95 9.51 -5.62
CA PRO A 64 1.08 10.41 -6.37
C PRO A 64 -0.37 10.24 -5.94
N PHE A 65 -1.10 11.36 -5.89
CA PHE A 65 -2.54 11.34 -5.66
C PHE A 65 -3.25 10.71 -6.87
N LYS A 66 -4.24 9.85 -6.60
CA LYS A 66 -4.91 9.01 -7.61
C LYS A 66 -6.43 9.23 -7.72
N GLY A 67 -7.01 10.09 -6.88
CA GLY A 67 -8.46 10.25 -6.81
C GLY A 67 -9.16 9.07 -6.10
N PRO A 68 -10.44 8.77 -6.43
CA PRO A 68 -11.23 7.78 -5.72
C PRO A 68 -10.70 6.35 -5.89
N ALA A 69 -10.79 5.54 -4.84
CA ALA A 69 -10.35 4.13 -4.89
C ALA A 69 -11.14 3.30 -5.91
N SER A 70 -12.41 3.65 -6.17
CA SER A 70 -13.25 2.97 -7.16
C SER A 70 -12.60 2.92 -8.55
N GLY A 71 -11.99 4.02 -9.01
CA GLY A 71 -11.30 4.07 -10.29
C GLY A 71 -10.09 3.14 -10.34
N VAL A 72 -9.32 3.07 -9.25
CA VAL A 72 -8.19 2.15 -9.11
C VAL A 72 -8.64 0.69 -9.10
N ILE A 73 -9.70 0.38 -8.35
CA ILE A 73 -10.28 -0.97 -8.26
C ILE A 73 -10.79 -1.43 -9.62
N HIS A 74 -11.50 -0.56 -10.35
CA HIS A 74 -12.02 -0.87 -11.68
C HIS A 74 -10.90 -1.29 -12.65
N GLN A 75 -9.77 -0.56 -12.64
CA GLN A 75 -8.62 -0.91 -13.48
C GLN A 75 -7.96 -2.24 -13.06
N LEU A 76 -7.85 -2.50 -11.75
CA LEU A 76 -7.30 -3.78 -11.26
C LEU A 76 -8.18 -4.97 -11.65
N ILE A 77 -9.50 -4.84 -11.52
CA ILE A 77 -10.47 -5.88 -11.91
C ILE A 77 -10.43 -6.08 -13.42
N GLY A 78 -10.41 -5.01 -14.22
CA GLY A 78 -10.33 -5.11 -15.68
C GLY A 78 -9.06 -5.83 -16.14
N GLY A 79 -7.91 -5.54 -15.54
CA GLY A 79 -6.65 -6.24 -15.83
C GLY A 79 -6.69 -7.72 -15.47
N LEU A 80 -7.28 -8.08 -14.33
CA LEU A 80 -7.46 -9.48 -13.93
C LEU A 80 -8.40 -10.22 -14.89
N GLN A 81 -9.53 -9.62 -15.26
CA GLN A 81 -10.48 -10.20 -16.20
C GLN A 81 -9.87 -10.41 -17.59
N ALA A 82 -9.05 -9.47 -18.07
CA ALA A 82 -8.31 -9.63 -19.32
C ALA A 82 -7.32 -10.81 -19.24
N ALA A 83 -6.55 -10.91 -18.15
CA ALA A 83 -5.63 -12.02 -17.92
C ALA A 83 -6.36 -13.38 -17.90
N MET A 84 -7.47 -13.48 -17.18
CA MET A 84 -8.33 -14.66 -17.14
C MET A 84 -8.91 -15.01 -18.52
N GLY A 85 -9.25 -14.00 -19.32
CA GLY A 85 -9.66 -14.18 -20.71
C GLY A 85 -8.56 -14.79 -21.59
N TYR A 86 -7.31 -14.35 -21.43
CA TYR A 86 -6.17 -14.90 -22.16
C TYR A 86 -5.82 -16.33 -21.73
N THR A 87 -5.99 -16.68 -20.46
CA THR A 87 -5.71 -18.02 -19.92
C THR A 87 -6.92 -18.98 -20.01
N GLY A 88 -8.07 -18.47 -20.45
CA GLY A 88 -9.32 -19.22 -20.63
C GLY A 88 -9.96 -19.67 -19.32
N ASN A 89 -9.81 -18.89 -18.25
CA ASN A 89 -10.29 -19.19 -16.90
C ASN A 89 -11.60 -18.42 -16.62
N ARG A 90 -12.64 -19.13 -16.16
CA ARG A 90 -13.97 -18.54 -15.92
C ARG A 90 -14.13 -17.92 -14.54
N ASN A 91 -13.30 -18.34 -13.58
CA ASN A 91 -13.34 -17.91 -12.20
C ASN A 91 -11.92 -18.00 -11.60
N ILE A 92 -11.75 -17.46 -10.39
CA ILE A 92 -10.45 -17.40 -9.71
C ILE A 92 -9.93 -18.81 -9.38
N GLU A 93 -10.82 -19.75 -9.03
CA GLU A 93 -10.40 -21.12 -8.70
C GLU A 93 -9.75 -21.85 -9.90
N GLU A 94 -10.26 -21.61 -11.12
CA GLU A 94 -9.67 -22.13 -12.34
C GLU A 94 -8.30 -21.48 -12.64
N ASP A 95 -8.16 -20.18 -12.34
CA ASP A 95 -6.92 -19.44 -12.52
C ASP A 95 -5.81 -19.93 -11.58
N GLU A 96 -6.14 -20.15 -10.31
CA GLU A 96 -5.19 -20.67 -9.32
C GLU A 96 -4.74 -22.11 -9.59
N LYS A 97 -5.62 -22.98 -10.11
CA LYS A 97 -5.29 -24.39 -10.40
C LYS A 97 -4.29 -24.59 -11.56
N LYS A 98 -4.12 -23.59 -12.41
CA LYS A 98 -3.20 -23.64 -13.56
C LYS A 98 -1.83 -23.03 -13.27
N LEU A 99 -1.65 -22.41 -12.10
CA LEU A 99 -0.38 -21.91 -11.57
C LEU A 99 0.33 -23.00 -10.75
#